data_AF-A0A5N7XC42-F1
#
_entry.id   AF-A0A5N7XC42-F1
#
_cell.length_a   1.000
_cell.length_b   1.000
_cell.length_c   1.000
_cell.angle_alpha   90.00
_cell.angle_beta   90.00
_cell.angle_gamma   90.00
#
_symmetry.space_group_name_H-M   'P 1'
#
loop_
_entity.id
_entity.type
_entity.pdbx_description
1 polymer ?
#
loop_
_entity_poly.entity_id
_entity_poly.type
_entity_poly.pdbx_seq_one_letter_code
_entity_poly.pdbx_strand_id
1 'polypeptide(L)'
;MERAFFTRNPSPAELTVLAKYLGTYRDGTGGYREKDGSSRADPRQIERCFAELLHGRTTESKMFYDFLIEFNESGGIAVRGASVKSKQLQKLKDYKKLGLRAHLEISNSSARDWKLCRERNLTEDDFLQKRNPAEFGKVILDRQIQEREFSEKNYKEENISKNNLFFVAKESIFISVLYSPEIKGERNWLVATFNINLPEPKEWKFEGKRLVGLDENNECLYEWYALSGSQFKYYPKISSRMYGTELFTLPRPTVETLQAKSSRLFGA
;
A
#
# COMPACT_ATOMS: atom_id res chain seq x y z
N MET A 1 -6.29 13.96 -17.50
CA MET A 1 -6.05 14.80 -16.32
C MET A 1 -4.90 14.17 -15.55
N GLU A 2 -3.82 14.90 -15.30
CA GLU A 2 -2.66 14.35 -14.59
C GLU A 2 -2.87 14.36 -13.08
N ARG A 3 -2.42 13.29 -12.42
CA ARG A 3 -2.43 13.12 -10.96
C ARG A 3 -1.11 12.56 -10.49
N ALA A 4 -0.58 13.18 -9.44
CA ALA A 4 0.59 12.67 -8.74
C ALA A 4 0.40 11.20 -8.35
N PHE A 5 1.49 10.44 -8.42
CA PHE A 5 1.60 9.02 -8.07
C PHE A 5 0.88 8.02 -9.01
N PHE A 6 -0.16 8.46 -9.72
CA PHE A 6 -0.92 7.67 -10.69
C PHE A 6 -0.40 7.78 -12.12
N THR A 7 -0.09 9.00 -12.56
CA THR A 7 0.26 9.31 -13.97
C THR A 7 1.57 10.08 -14.11
N ARG A 8 2.11 10.60 -13.00
CA ARG A 8 3.39 11.31 -12.94
C ARG A 8 3.95 11.33 -11.52
N ASN A 9 5.21 11.71 -11.38
CA ASN A 9 5.77 12.09 -10.08
C ASN A 9 5.01 13.31 -9.50
N PRO A 10 4.91 13.43 -8.16
CA PRO A 10 4.39 14.64 -7.54
C PRO A 10 5.25 15.84 -7.89
N SER A 11 4.61 16.99 -8.09
CA SER A 11 5.26 18.28 -8.16
C SER A 11 5.84 18.67 -6.78
N PRO A 12 6.77 19.63 -6.72
CA PRO A 12 7.29 20.15 -5.45
C PRO A 12 6.19 20.69 -4.51
N ALA A 13 5.13 21.29 -5.07
CA ALA A 13 4.00 21.79 -4.30
C ALA A 13 3.19 20.65 -3.68
N GLU A 14 2.84 19.62 -4.46
CA GLU A 14 2.13 18.43 -3.97
C GLU A 14 2.96 17.68 -2.91
N LEU A 15 4.28 17.57 -3.11
CA LEU A 15 5.17 16.97 -2.10
C LEU A 15 5.21 17.79 -0.81
N THR A 16 5.24 19.13 -0.92
CA THR A 16 5.19 20.02 0.25
C THR A 16 3.88 19.86 1.02
N VAL A 17 2.75 19.75 0.31
CA VAL A 17 1.43 19.51 0.91
C VAL A 17 1.39 18.15 1.60
N LEU A 18 1.84 17.08 0.93
CA LEU A 18 1.92 15.74 1.51
C LEU A 18 2.77 15.73 2.78
N ALA A 19 3.95 16.35 2.73
CA ALA A 19 4.86 16.44 3.87
C ALA A 19 4.19 17.17 5.04
N LYS A 20 3.44 18.25 4.78
CA LYS A 20 2.67 18.96 5.82
C LYS A 20 1.55 18.10 6.39
N TYR A 21 0.77 17.40 5.55
CA TYR A 21 -0.30 16.50 6.01
C TYR A 21 0.25 15.41 6.94
N LEU A 22 1.30 14.70 6.51
CA LEU A 22 1.97 13.71 7.35
C LEU A 22 2.58 14.34 8.61
N GLY A 23 3.14 15.55 8.47
CA GLY A 23 3.75 16.32 9.55
C GLY A 23 2.76 16.74 10.64
N THR A 24 1.46 16.90 10.33
CA THR A 24 0.45 17.24 11.35
C THR A 24 0.41 16.22 12.48
N TYR A 25 0.72 14.95 12.20
CA TYR A 25 0.76 13.88 13.20
C TYR A 25 2.05 13.84 14.03
N ARG A 26 2.94 14.82 13.91
CA ARG A 26 4.14 14.96 14.75
C ARG A 26 3.91 15.75 16.04
N ASP A 27 2.71 16.28 16.23
CA ASP A 27 2.31 17.10 17.38
C ASP A 27 1.92 16.30 18.65
N GLY A 28 2.01 14.97 18.60
CA GLY A 28 1.53 14.09 19.67
C GLY A 28 0.16 13.45 19.41
N THR A 29 -0.49 13.72 18.27
CA THR A 29 -1.76 13.11 17.86
C THR A 29 -1.61 11.91 16.92
N GLY A 30 -0.39 11.62 16.46
CA GLY A 30 -0.10 10.46 15.62
C GLY A 30 -0.28 9.14 16.37
N GLY A 31 -0.73 8.11 15.67
CA GLY A 31 -1.00 6.80 16.27
C GLY A 31 0.25 6.01 16.69
N TYR A 32 1.45 6.45 16.30
CA TYR A 32 2.70 5.89 16.78
C TYR A 32 3.53 6.91 17.53
N ARG A 33 4.00 6.53 18.72
CA ARG A 33 4.85 7.37 19.57
C ARG A 33 6.33 7.23 19.21
N GLU A 34 7.04 8.35 19.24
CA GLU A 34 8.49 8.43 19.11
C GLU A 34 9.14 8.57 20.49
N LYS A 35 10.45 8.26 20.57
CA LYS A 35 11.20 8.31 21.83
C LYS A 35 11.37 9.73 22.38
N ASP A 36 11.35 10.72 21.49
CA ASP A 36 11.48 12.14 21.84
C ASP A 36 10.16 12.77 22.30
N GLY A 37 9.12 11.97 22.50
CA GLY A 37 7.78 12.42 22.92
C GLY A 37 6.90 12.89 21.76
N SER A 38 7.45 13.05 20.55
CA SER A 38 6.65 13.31 19.36
C SER A 38 5.88 12.05 18.91
N SER A 39 5.15 12.18 17.81
CA SER A 39 4.44 11.05 17.21
C SER A 39 4.63 11.02 15.70
N ARG A 40 4.11 9.97 15.05
CA ARG A 40 4.00 9.89 13.59
C ARG A 40 2.66 9.28 13.20
N ALA A 41 2.29 9.55 11.95
CA ALA A 41 1.09 8.99 11.35
C ALA A 41 1.11 7.44 11.40
N ASP A 42 0.00 6.85 11.83
CA ASP A 42 -0.28 5.43 11.66
C ASP A 42 -0.75 5.11 10.22
N PRO A 43 -0.93 3.84 9.83
CA PRO A 43 -1.29 3.50 8.45
C PRO A 43 -2.58 4.17 7.99
N ARG A 44 -3.60 4.25 8.84
CA ARG A 44 -4.90 4.86 8.50
C ARG A 44 -4.78 6.37 8.34
N GLN A 45 -3.98 7.01 9.19
CA GLN A 45 -3.66 8.43 9.07
C GLN A 45 -2.90 8.72 7.77
N ILE A 46 -1.96 7.86 7.37
CA ILE A 46 -1.24 7.97 6.08
C ILE A 46 -2.21 7.82 4.91
N GLU A 47 -3.10 6.82 4.92
CA GLU A 47 -4.12 6.62 3.88
C GLU A 47 -4.97 7.88 3.66
N ARG A 48 -5.44 8.50 4.75
CA ARG A 48 -6.20 9.75 4.71
C ARG A 48 -5.40 10.91 4.11
N CYS A 49 -4.11 11.04 4.44
CA CYS A 49 -3.26 12.07 3.83
C CYS A 49 -3.17 11.92 2.30
N PHE A 50 -3.03 10.70 1.80
CA PHE A 50 -2.97 10.45 0.36
C PHE A 50 -4.33 10.66 -0.31
N ALA A 51 -5.42 10.20 0.31
CA ALA A 51 -6.76 10.45 -0.18
C ALA A 51 -7.04 11.95 -0.28
N GLU A 52 -6.75 12.73 0.77
CA GLU A 52 -6.93 14.18 0.77
C GLU A 52 -6.12 14.87 -0.35
N LEU A 53 -4.82 14.57 -0.43
CA LEU A 53 -3.92 15.13 -1.45
C LEU A 53 -4.41 14.86 -2.88
N LEU A 54 -4.95 13.68 -3.11
CA LEU A 54 -5.35 13.22 -4.44
C LEU A 54 -6.84 13.44 -4.73
N HIS A 55 -7.55 14.10 -3.81
CA HIS A 55 -9.00 14.30 -3.84
C HIS A 55 -9.76 12.97 -4.01
N GLY A 56 -9.26 11.95 -3.33
CA GLY A 56 -9.86 10.63 -3.25
C GLY A 56 -10.78 10.48 -2.06
N ARG A 57 -11.64 9.46 -2.14
CA ARG A 57 -12.50 9.03 -1.05
C ARG A 57 -11.89 7.81 -0.39
N THR A 58 -11.61 7.91 0.91
CA THR A 58 -11.23 6.75 1.72
C THR A 58 -12.38 5.77 1.80
N THR A 59 -12.09 4.47 1.66
CA THR A 59 -13.11 3.42 1.78
C THR A 59 -13.45 3.11 3.24
N GLU A 60 -12.53 3.45 4.17
CA GLU A 60 -12.57 3.27 5.62
C GLU A 60 -13.02 1.88 6.12
N SER A 61 -13.06 0.90 5.22
CA SER A 61 -13.54 -0.46 5.40
C SER A 61 -12.47 -1.46 4.97
N LYS A 62 -12.67 -2.75 5.25
CA LYS A 62 -11.76 -3.83 4.84
C LYS A 62 -11.89 -4.15 3.35
N MET A 63 -11.75 -3.13 2.50
CA MET A 63 -11.78 -3.25 1.05
C MET A 63 -10.36 -3.44 0.50
N PHE A 64 -10.26 -3.88 -0.75
CA PHE A 64 -8.97 -4.10 -1.40
C PHE A 64 -8.17 -2.79 -1.58
N TYR A 65 -8.89 -1.70 -1.88
CA TYR A 65 -8.33 -0.35 -1.98
C TYR A 65 -8.58 0.44 -0.69
N ASP A 66 -7.54 1.15 -0.24
CA ASP A 66 -7.60 2.01 0.93
C ASP A 66 -8.30 3.36 0.59
N PHE A 67 -8.14 3.82 -0.66
CA PHE A 67 -8.94 4.92 -1.21
C PHE A 67 -9.15 4.80 -2.72
N LEU A 68 -10.14 5.52 -3.22
CA LEU A 68 -10.51 5.58 -4.64
C LEU A 68 -10.50 7.04 -5.12
N ILE A 69 -10.13 7.24 -6.39
CA ILE A 69 -10.23 8.52 -7.09
C ILE A 69 -11.12 8.36 -8.32
N GLU A 70 -11.98 9.36 -8.56
CA GLU A 70 -12.94 9.37 -9.66
C GLU A 70 -12.61 10.50 -10.65
N PHE A 71 -12.70 10.22 -11.95
CA PHE A 71 -12.49 11.18 -13.03
C PHE A 71 -13.67 11.15 -13.98
N ASN A 72 -14.14 12.32 -14.38
CA ASN A 72 -15.04 12.43 -15.51
C ASN A 72 -14.22 12.25 -16.79
N GLU A 73 -14.51 11.18 -17.53
CA GLU A 73 -13.92 10.86 -18.82
C GLU A 73 -15.02 10.70 -19.88
N SER A 74 -14.66 10.71 -21.16
CA SER A 74 -15.62 10.74 -22.28
C SER A 74 -16.62 9.57 -22.28
N GLY A 75 -16.31 8.48 -21.57
CA GLY A 75 -17.15 7.29 -21.43
C GLY A 75 -17.87 7.15 -20.08
N GLY A 76 -17.76 8.12 -19.16
CA GLY A 76 -18.37 8.07 -17.84
C GLY A 76 -17.39 8.40 -16.71
N ILE A 77 -17.61 7.79 -15.54
CA ILE A 77 -16.77 8.03 -14.36
C ILE A 77 -15.72 6.92 -14.26
N ALA A 78 -14.47 7.28 -14.55
CA ALA A 78 -13.32 6.39 -14.42
C ALA A 78 -12.84 6.36 -12.96
N VAL A 79 -12.80 5.17 -12.38
CA VAL A 79 -12.36 4.94 -11.00
C VAL A 79 -10.98 4.28 -11.00
N ARG A 80 -10.07 4.83 -10.18
CA ARG A 80 -8.75 4.24 -9.93
C ARG A 80 -8.58 4.05 -8.44
N GLY A 81 -8.05 2.90 -8.05
CA GLY A 81 -7.85 2.54 -6.65
C GLY A 81 -6.39 2.62 -6.23
N ALA A 82 -6.17 2.96 -4.97
CA ALA A 82 -4.86 2.89 -4.34
C ALA A 82 -4.93 2.01 -3.08
N SER A 83 -3.95 1.13 -2.93
CA SER A 83 -3.66 0.52 -1.63
C SER A 83 -2.33 1.01 -1.08
N VAL A 84 -2.34 1.58 0.12
CA VAL A 84 -1.22 2.20 0.78
C VAL A 84 -0.62 1.24 1.78
N LYS A 85 0.71 1.12 1.79
CA LYS A 85 1.45 0.30 2.75
C LYS A 85 2.66 1.08 3.25
N SER A 86 2.83 1.13 4.57
CA SER A 86 3.93 1.87 5.18
C SER A 86 4.90 0.93 5.91
N LYS A 87 6.21 1.22 5.81
CA LYS A 87 7.24 0.39 6.46
C LYS A 87 8.50 1.17 6.82
N GLN A 88 9.02 0.91 8.02
CA GLN A 88 10.36 1.34 8.39
C GLN A 88 11.42 0.48 7.69
N LEU A 89 12.40 1.11 7.01
CA LEU A 89 13.54 0.42 6.41
C LEU A 89 14.86 0.98 6.94
N GLN A 90 15.69 0.11 7.53
CA GLN A 90 16.94 0.49 8.22
C GLN A 90 17.91 1.27 7.34
N LYS A 91 18.09 0.85 6.08
CA LYS A 91 19.05 1.44 5.13
C LYS A 91 18.39 2.32 4.07
N LEU A 92 17.22 2.89 4.35
CA LEU A 92 16.46 3.66 3.35
C LEU A 92 17.28 4.79 2.70
N LYS A 93 18.18 5.43 3.46
CA LYS A 93 19.02 6.52 2.94
C LYS A 93 19.92 6.09 1.77
N ASP A 94 20.26 4.80 1.69
CA ASP A 94 21.14 4.23 0.68
C ASP A 94 20.37 3.50 -0.44
N TYR A 95 19.06 3.73 -0.58
CA TYR A 95 18.19 2.91 -1.42
C TYR A 95 18.64 2.79 -2.88
N LYS A 96 19.21 3.88 -3.45
CA LYS A 96 19.73 3.88 -4.82
C LYS A 96 20.96 2.97 -4.98
N LYS A 97 21.85 2.97 -3.99
CA LYS A 97 23.10 2.20 -4.02
C LYS A 97 22.85 0.72 -3.76
N LEU A 98 21.91 0.40 -2.88
CA LEU A 98 21.68 -0.97 -2.42
C LEU A 98 20.62 -1.73 -3.23
N GLY A 99 19.98 -1.10 -4.21
CA GLY A 99 18.91 -1.75 -4.99
C GLY A 99 17.75 -2.21 -4.11
N LEU A 100 17.38 -1.42 -3.09
CA LEU A 100 16.40 -1.83 -2.09
C LEU A 100 15.02 -2.14 -2.71
N ARG A 101 14.29 -3.04 -2.04
CA ARG A 101 12.90 -3.37 -2.35
C ARG A 101 11.95 -2.67 -1.39
N ALA A 102 10.78 -2.33 -1.89
CA ALA A 102 9.64 -2.01 -1.03
C ALA A 102 9.16 -3.28 -0.32
N HIS A 103 8.48 -3.12 0.81
CA HIS A 103 7.91 -4.23 1.58
C HIS A 103 6.41 -4.01 1.71
N LEU A 104 5.64 -4.69 0.86
CA LEU A 104 4.19 -4.56 0.78
C LEU A 104 3.57 -5.84 1.33
N GLU A 105 2.89 -5.76 2.48
CA GLU A 105 1.99 -6.83 2.93
C GLU A 105 0.64 -6.62 2.26
N ILE A 106 0.29 -7.50 1.33
CA ILE A 106 -0.84 -7.31 0.42
C ILE A 106 -2.12 -7.85 1.05
N SER A 107 -2.06 -9.06 1.60
CA SER A 107 -3.22 -9.73 2.19
C SER A 107 -2.84 -10.64 3.35
N ASN A 108 -3.84 -10.88 4.20
CA ASN A 108 -3.80 -11.86 5.28
C ASN A 108 -5.21 -12.45 5.40
N SER A 109 -5.46 -13.59 4.76
CA SER A 109 -6.79 -14.19 4.71
C SER A 109 -6.77 -15.71 4.62
N SER A 110 -6.22 -16.36 5.65
CA SER A 110 -6.09 -17.84 5.71
C SER A 110 -7.34 -18.60 5.25
N ALA A 111 -8.52 -18.26 5.76
CA ALA A 111 -9.75 -18.97 5.40
C ALA A 111 -10.08 -18.89 3.90
N ARG A 112 -9.89 -17.71 3.27
CA ARG A 112 -10.19 -17.50 1.85
C ARG A 112 -9.11 -18.12 0.96
N ASP A 113 -7.85 -18.02 1.36
CA ASP A 113 -6.72 -18.54 0.59
C ASP A 113 -6.75 -20.08 0.56
N TRP A 114 -7.01 -20.71 1.71
CA TRP A 114 -7.15 -22.17 1.78
C TRP A 114 -8.44 -22.68 1.13
N LYS A 115 -9.51 -21.87 1.07
CA LYS A 115 -10.69 -22.21 0.28
C LYS A 115 -10.32 -22.37 -1.20
N LEU A 116 -9.62 -21.39 -1.77
CA LEU A 116 -9.18 -21.44 -3.17
C LEU A 116 -8.16 -22.55 -3.42
N CYS A 117 -7.28 -22.85 -2.46
CA CYS A 117 -6.37 -24.01 -2.54
C CYS A 117 -7.15 -25.32 -2.71
N ARG A 118 -8.18 -25.54 -1.87
CA ARG A 118 -9.01 -26.75 -1.93
C ARG A 118 -9.78 -26.87 -3.23
N GLU A 119 -10.27 -25.76 -3.79
CA GLU A 119 -10.91 -25.72 -5.12
C GLU A 119 -9.96 -26.17 -6.24
N ARG A 120 -8.64 -26.15 -6.00
CA ARG A 120 -7.60 -26.66 -6.93
C ARG A 120 -6.96 -27.96 -6.47
N ASN A 121 -7.59 -28.69 -5.56
CA ASN A 121 -7.07 -29.94 -5.00
C ASN A 121 -5.70 -29.79 -4.31
N LEU A 122 -5.39 -28.62 -3.77
CA LEU A 122 -4.19 -28.39 -2.95
C LEU A 122 -4.56 -28.44 -1.46
N THR A 123 -3.75 -29.13 -0.68
CA THR A 123 -3.98 -29.36 0.75
C THR A 123 -2.88 -28.73 1.62
N GLU A 124 -3.14 -28.61 2.93
CA GLU A 124 -2.10 -28.19 3.88
C GLU A 124 -0.93 -29.19 3.92
N ASP A 125 -1.19 -30.49 3.74
CA ASP A 125 -0.15 -31.49 3.66
C ASP A 125 0.72 -31.29 2.41
N ASP A 126 0.15 -30.96 1.25
CA ASP A 126 0.94 -30.62 0.06
C ASP A 126 1.90 -29.46 0.36
N PHE A 127 1.46 -28.45 1.12
CA PHE A 127 2.31 -27.32 1.51
C PHE A 127 3.39 -27.73 2.53
N LEU A 128 3.04 -28.54 3.53
CA LEU A 128 3.98 -29.06 4.53
C LEU A 128 5.06 -29.94 3.89
N GLN A 129 4.67 -30.80 2.95
CA GLN A 129 5.55 -31.66 2.16
C GLN A 129 6.21 -30.92 0.98
N LYS A 130 5.99 -29.60 0.85
CA LYS A 130 6.61 -28.73 -0.16
C LYS A 130 6.36 -29.17 -1.61
N ARG A 131 5.16 -29.67 -1.89
CA ARG A 131 4.70 -30.10 -3.21
C ARG A 131 4.02 -28.97 -3.97
N ASN A 132 4.05 -29.05 -5.31
CA ASN A 132 3.32 -28.16 -6.22
C ASN A 132 3.52 -26.64 -5.99
N PRO A 133 4.76 -26.13 -5.84
CA PRO A 133 5.00 -24.72 -5.52
C PRO A 133 4.40 -23.77 -6.57
N ALA A 134 4.46 -24.12 -7.85
CA ALA A 134 3.89 -23.32 -8.93
C ALA A 134 2.37 -23.18 -8.82
N GLU A 135 1.66 -24.26 -8.48
CA GLU A 135 0.20 -24.23 -8.34
C GLU A 135 -0.24 -23.41 -7.13
N PHE A 136 0.45 -23.55 -5.99
CA PHE A 136 0.23 -22.68 -4.83
C PHE A 136 0.50 -21.20 -5.15
N GLY A 137 1.57 -20.93 -5.92
CA GLY A 137 1.91 -19.60 -6.40
C GLY A 137 0.82 -19.00 -7.27
N LYS A 138 0.29 -19.79 -8.20
CA LYS A 138 -0.84 -19.39 -9.06
C LYS A 138 -2.09 -19.10 -8.24
N VAL A 139 -2.42 -19.95 -7.25
CA VAL A 139 -3.56 -19.74 -6.36
C VAL A 139 -3.47 -18.39 -5.64
N ILE A 140 -2.32 -18.06 -5.04
CA ILE A 140 -2.23 -16.84 -4.24
C ILE A 140 -2.27 -15.57 -5.11
N LEU A 141 -1.79 -15.62 -6.35
CA LEU A 141 -1.93 -14.52 -7.31
C LEU A 141 -3.39 -14.36 -7.77
N ASP A 142 -4.03 -15.45 -8.18
CA ASP A 142 -5.44 -15.44 -8.60
C ASP A 142 -6.35 -14.96 -7.48
N ARG A 143 -6.02 -15.30 -6.23
CA ARG A 143 -6.72 -14.82 -5.04
C ARG A 143 -6.73 -13.29 -4.93
N GLN A 144 -5.62 -12.62 -5.25
CA GLN A 144 -5.53 -11.15 -5.21
C GLN A 144 -6.37 -10.52 -6.32
N ILE A 145 -6.36 -11.12 -7.51
CA ILE A 145 -7.18 -10.69 -8.65
C ILE A 145 -8.66 -10.78 -8.29
N GLN A 146 -9.10 -11.92 -7.73
CA GLN A 146 -10.48 -12.12 -7.30
C GLN A 146 -10.92 -11.15 -6.20
N GLU A 147 -10.06 -10.87 -5.20
CA GLU A 147 -10.41 -9.91 -4.14
C GLU A 147 -10.61 -8.51 -4.71
N ARG A 148 -9.71 -8.08 -5.61
CA ARG A 148 -9.82 -6.79 -6.27
C ARG A 148 -11.11 -6.70 -7.07
N GLU A 149 -11.35 -7.65 -7.96
CA GLU A 149 -12.54 -7.66 -8.83
C GLU A 149 -13.84 -7.69 -8.03
N PHE A 150 -13.86 -8.44 -6.93
CA PHE A 150 -14.97 -8.44 -5.98
C PHE A 150 -15.18 -7.06 -5.34
N SER A 151 -14.10 -6.42 -4.89
CA SER A 151 -14.16 -5.06 -4.31
C SER A 151 -14.65 -4.02 -5.32
N GLU A 152 -14.19 -4.09 -6.57
CA GLU A 152 -14.59 -3.21 -7.66
C GLU A 152 -16.07 -3.42 -8.05
N LYS A 153 -16.52 -4.67 -8.10
CA LYS A 153 -17.92 -5.01 -8.34
C LYS A 153 -18.83 -4.46 -7.25
N ASN A 154 -18.51 -4.70 -5.98
CA ASN A 154 -19.31 -4.20 -4.85
C ASN A 154 -19.39 -2.67 -4.88
N TYR A 155 -18.28 -1.98 -5.17
CA TYR A 155 -18.28 -0.53 -5.29
C TYR A 155 -19.23 -0.03 -6.39
N LYS A 156 -19.26 -0.69 -7.56
CA LYS A 156 -20.20 -0.36 -8.63
C LYS A 156 -21.65 -0.57 -8.19
N GLU A 157 -21.95 -1.66 -7.52
CA GLU A 157 -23.29 -1.99 -7.04
C GLU A 157 -23.79 -0.98 -5.99
N GLU A 158 -22.93 -0.58 -5.05
CA GLU A 158 -23.24 0.46 -4.05
C GLU A 158 -23.41 1.85 -4.66
N ASN A 159 -22.85 2.09 -5.84
CA ASN A 159 -22.91 3.38 -6.55
C ASN A 159 -23.67 3.28 -7.88
N ILE A 160 -24.66 2.38 -7.97
CA ILE A 160 -25.44 2.14 -9.19
C ILE A 160 -26.15 3.39 -9.73
N SER A 161 -26.42 4.38 -8.86
CA SER A 161 -26.99 5.67 -9.25
C SER A 161 -26.03 6.56 -10.04
N LYS A 162 -24.72 6.27 -10.00
CA LYS A 162 -23.72 6.95 -10.84
C LYS A 162 -23.68 6.27 -12.21
N ASN A 163 -24.25 6.91 -13.21
CA ASN A 163 -24.25 6.41 -14.58
C ASN A 163 -22.80 6.19 -15.10
N ASN A 164 -22.58 5.06 -15.78
CA ASN A 164 -21.34 4.71 -16.49
C ASN A 164 -20.06 4.74 -15.62
N LEU A 165 -20.12 4.16 -14.41
CA LEU A 165 -18.95 3.99 -13.56
C LEU A 165 -18.11 2.77 -13.97
N PHE A 166 -16.82 2.96 -14.26
CA PHE A 166 -15.91 1.89 -14.65
C PHE A 166 -14.55 2.00 -13.98
N PHE A 167 -13.95 0.86 -13.63
CA PHE A 167 -12.62 0.82 -13.04
C PHE A 167 -11.55 0.73 -14.12
N VAL A 168 -10.46 1.47 -13.93
CA VAL A 168 -9.29 1.42 -14.79
C VAL A 168 -8.18 0.67 -14.06
N ALA A 169 -8.32 -0.66 -13.96
CA ALA A 169 -7.44 -1.50 -13.13
C ALA A 169 -5.94 -1.34 -13.45
N LYS A 170 -5.58 -1.11 -14.72
CA LYS A 170 -4.18 -0.89 -15.15
C LYS A 170 -3.55 0.39 -14.56
N GLU A 171 -4.39 1.32 -14.10
CA GLU A 171 -4.00 2.60 -13.50
C GLU A 171 -4.23 2.61 -11.98
N SER A 172 -4.77 1.53 -11.40
CA SER A 172 -4.77 1.33 -9.96
C SER A 172 -3.37 0.94 -9.47
N ILE A 173 -3.03 1.35 -8.25
CA ILE A 173 -1.64 1.28 -7.76
C ILE A 173 -1.54 0.79 -6.31
N PHE A 174 -0.39 0.21 -5.98
CA PHE A 174 0.13 0.19 -4.62
C PHE A 174 0.95 1.45 -4.37
N ILE A 175 0.73 2.10 -3.22
CA ILE A 175 1.56 3.21 -2.72
C ILE A 175 2.41 2.68 -1.56
N SER A 176 3.72 2.60 -1.75
CA SER A 176 4.67 2.27 -0.70
C SER A 176 5.19 3.53 -0.03
N VAL A 177 4.95 3.67 1.28
CA VAL A 177 5.44 4.76 2.10
C VAL A 177 6.53 4.24 3.02
N LEU A 178 7.77 4.49 2.62
CA LEU A 178 8.95 4.01 3.32
C LEU A 178 9.51 5.12 4.19
N TYR A 179 9.98 4.78 5.39
CA TYR A 179 10.65 5.72 6.28
C TYR A 179 11.88 5.12 6.95
N SER A 180 12.90 5.94 7.18
CA SER A 180 14.10 5.53 7.90
C SER A 180 13.81 5.38 9.41
N PRO A 181 14.67 4.69 10.16
CA PRO A 181 14.77 4.89 11.60
C PRO A 181 14.91 6.38 11.93
N GLU A 182 14.44 6.75 13.13
CA GLU A 182 14.60 8.08 13.68
C GLU A 182 16.06 8.30 14.08
N ILE A 183 16.59 9.46 13.69
CA ILE A 183 17.93 9.93 14.05
C ILE A 183 17.79 11.40 14.44
N LYS A 184 17.98 11.71 15.72
CA LYS A 184 17.91 13.07 16.29
C LYS A 184 16.54 13.75 16.06
N GLY A 185 15.47 12.99 16.25
CA GLY A 185 14.08 13.41 16.09
C GLY A 185 13.64 13.57 14.63
N GLU A 186 14.43 13.10 13.66
CA GLU A 186 14.10 13.20 12.24
C GLU A 186 14.14 11.85 11.52
N ARG A 187 13.28 11.73 10.50
CA ARG A 187 13.18 10.56 9.62
C ARG A 187 13.24 11.02 8.16
N ASN A 188 13.84 10.20 7.32
CA ASN A 188 13.73 10.36 5.88
C ASN A 188 12.58 9.50 5.38
N TRP A 189 11.79 10.03 4.46
CA TRP A 189 10.61 9.41 3.88
C TRP A 189 10.81 9.25 2.39
N LEU A 190 10.22 8.21 1.82
CA LEU A 190 10.21 7.95 0.39
C LEU A 190 8.86 7.35 0.01
N VAL A 191 8.27 7.86 -1.06
CA VAL A 191 7.04 7.30 -1.63
C VAL A 191 7.38 6.67 -2.98
N ALA A 192 6.95 5.43 -3.20
CA ALA A 192 7.11 4.72 -4.45
C ALA A 192 5.80 4.02 -4.83
N THR A 193 5.41 4.10 -6.10
CA THR A 193 4.18 3.47 -6.59
C THR A 193 4.47 2.31 -7.52
N PHE A 194 3.62 1.30 -7.45
CA PHE A 194 3.71 0.07 -8.23
C PHE A 194 2.34 -0.28 -8.79
N ASN A 195 2.30 -0.97 -9.93
CA ASN A 195 1.03 -1.40 -10.51
C ASN A 195 0.31 -2.35 -9.54
N ILE A 196 -1.02 -2.25 -9.47
CA ILE A 196 -1.84 -3.18 -8.69
C ILE A 196 -1.81 -4.60 -9.27
N ASN A 197 -1.62 -4.70 -10.59
CA ASN A 197 -1.42 -5.97 -11.26
C ASN A 197 -0.05 -6.51 -10.87
N LEU A 198 -0.07 -7.61 -10.13
CA LEU A 198 1.13 -8.28 -9.67
C LEU A 198 1.82 -8.98 -10.87
N PRO A 199 3.12 -8.73 -11.12
CA PRO A 199 3.84 -9.46 -12.16
C PRO A 199 3.94 -10.95 -11.83
N GLU A 200 3.98 -11.79 -12.86
CA GLU A 200 4.31 -13.20 -12.66
C GLU A 200 5.78 -13.33 -12.24
N PRO A 201 6.10 -14.13 -11.21
CA PRO A 201 7.48 -14.46 -10.89
C PRO A 201 8.03 -15.44 -11.93
N LYS A 202 9.35 -15.44 -12.08
CA LYS A 202 10.08 -16.41 -12.90
C LYS A 202 9.92 -17.84 -12.39
N GLU A 203 9.90 -18.01 -11.06
CA GLU A 203 9.83 -19.31 -10.41
C GLU A 203 9.15 -19.21 -9.05
N TRP A 204 8.42 -20.25 -8.67
CA TRP A 204 7.95 -20.48 -7.30
C TRP A 204 8.69 -21.65 -6.66
N LYS A 205 9.15 -21.47 -5.42
CA LYS A 205 9.79 -22.53 -4.64
C LYS A 205 9.49 -22.40 -3.15
N PHE A 206 9.65 -23.48 -2.41
CA PHE A 206 9.56 -23.45 -0.95
C PHE A 206 10.90 -23.10 -0.31
N GLU A 207 10.90 -22.12 0.59
CA GLU A 207 12.05 -21.78 1.44
C GLU A 207 11.62 -21.82 2.91
N GLY A 208 12.18 -22.74 3.70
CA GLY A 208 11.75 -22.91 5.09
C GLY A 208 10.24 -23.21 5.19
N LYS A 209 9.48 -22.30 5.81
CA LYS A 209 8.03 -22.40 6.04
C LYS A 209 7.17 -21.54 5.10
N ARG A 210 7.76 -20.96 4.06
CA ARG A 210 7.10 -20.04 3.14
C ARG A 210 7.26 -20.51 1.70
N LEU A 211 6.28 -20.14 0.88
CA LEU A 211 6.42 -20.16 -0.56
C LEU A 211 7.04 -18.84 -1.00
N VAL A 212 8.01 -18.90 -1.91
CA VAL A 212 8.75 -17.76 -2.42
C VAL A 212 8.63 -17.70 -3.94
N GLY A 213 8.22 -16.54 -4.45
CA GLY A 213 8.26 -16.22 -5.88
C GLY A 213 9.52 -15.42 -6.17
N LEU A 214 10.31 -15.85 -7.15
CA LEU A 214 11.55 -15.19 -7.56
C LEU A 214 11.35 -14.29 -8.78
N ASP A 215 12.07 -13.17 -8.83
CA ASP A 215 12.14 -12.34 -10.03
C ASP A 215 13.18 -12.88 -11.04
N GLU A 216 13.35 -12.18 -12.16
CA GLU A 216 14.33 -12.52 -13.20
C GLU A 216 15.79 -12.60 -12.70
N ASN A 217 16.11 -11.90 -11.61
CA ASN A 217 17.43 -11.88 -10.99
C ASN A 217 17.58 -12.94 -9.89
N ASN A 218 16.62 -13.87 -9.77
CA ASN A 218 16.51 -14.86 -8.70
C ASN A 218 16.43 -14.23 -7.29
N GLU A 219 15.93 -13.01 -7.18
CA GLU A 219 15.69 -12.33 -5.91
C GLU A 219 14.23 -12.51 -5.47
N CYS A 220 13.98 -12.47 -4.17
CA CYS A 220 12.63 -12.61 -3.61
C CYS A 220 11.69 -11.49 -4.09
N LEU A 221 10.69 -11.86 -4.89
CA LEU A 221 9.61 -10.99 -5.35
C LEU A 221 8.37 -11.15 -4.47
N TYR A 222 8.05 -12.38 -4.09
CA TYR A 222 6.89 -12.72 -3.27
C TYR A 222 7.27 -13.62 -2.11
N GLU A 223 6.57 -13.46 -0.99
CA GLU A 223 6.53 -14.46 0.07
C GLU A 223 5.09 -14.74 0.46
N TRP A 224 4.78 -16.02 0.64
CA TRP A 224 3.50 -16.44 1.20
C TRP A 224 3.71 -17.39 2.38
N TYR A 225 3.20 -16.98 3.54
CA TYR A 225 3.24 -17.71 4.80
C TYR A 225 1.90 -18.42 5.05
N ALA A 226 1.55 -19.39 4.20
CA ALA A 226 0.23 -20.04 4.18
C ALA A 226 -0.22 -20.61 5.54
N LEU A 227 0.73 -21.15 6.31
CA LEU A 227 0.48 -21.78 7.62
C LEU A 227 0.62 -20.80 8.80
N SER A 228 0.86 -19.51 8.55
CA SER A 228 1.02 -18.48 9.59
C SER A 228 0.18 -17.24 9.25
N GLY A 229 -1.13 -17.39 9.41
CA GLY A 229 -2.10 -16.35 9.05
C GLY A 229 -2.26 -16.13 7.54
N SER A 230 -1.53 -16.84 6.69
CA SER A 230 -1.58 -16.65 5.24
C SER A 230 -1.19 -15.24 4.80
N GLN A 231 -0.12 -14.72 5.41
CA GLN A 231 0.43 -13.42 5.02
C GLN A 231 1.06 -13.53 3.63
N PHE A 232 0.54 -12.74 2.68
CA PHE A 232 1.11 -12.60 1.35
C PHE A 232 1.81 -11.25 1.20
N LYS A 233 3.08 -11.29 0.80
CA LYS A 233 3.96 -10.13 0.73
C LYS A 233 4.56 -10.00 -0.66
N TYR A 234 4.67 -8.76 -1.12
CA TYR A 234 5.24 -8.37 -2.40
C TYR A 234 6.41 -7.40 -2.17
N TYR A 235 7.51 -7.65 -2.87
CA TYR A 235 8.78 -6.94 -2.68
C TYR A 235 9.31 -6.33 -3.98
N PRO A 236 8.62 -5.38 -4.63
CA PRO A 236 9.15 -4.78 -5.87
C PRO A 236 10.40 -3.96 -5.59
N LYS A 237 11.31 -3.88 -6.58
CA LYS A 237 12.48 -2.99 -6.50
C LYS A 237 12.02 -1.55 -6.45
N ILE A 238 12.60 -0.72 -5.58
CA ILE A 238 12.28 0.73 -5.56
C ILE A 238 12.68 1.39 -6.88
N SER A 239 13.67 0.85 -7.59
CA SER A 239 14.07 1.29 -8.92
C SER A 239 13.04 0.97 -10.02
N SER A 240 12.16 0.00 -9.82
CA SER A 240 11.08 -0.34 -10.76
C SER A 240 9.76 0.37 -10.46
N ARG A 241 9.77 1.38 -9.60
CA ARG A 241 8.58 2.19 -9.30
C ARG A 241 8.10 2.92 -10.55
N MET A 242 6.79 3.08 -10.69
CA MET A 242 6.20 3.88 -11.76
C MET A 242 6.44 5.37 -11.49
N TYR A 243 6.00 5.83 -10.32
CA TYR A 243 6.12 7.20 -9.87
C TYR A 243 6.49 7.25 -8.39
N GLY A 244 6.97 8.39 -7.91
CA GLY A 244 7.34 8.53 -6.51
C GLY A 244 8.13 9.78 -6.21
N THR A 245 8.72 9.79 -5.02
CA THR A 245 9.55 10.90 -4.54
C THR A 245 11.02 10.48 -4.45
N GLU A 246 11.89 11.47 -4.36
CA GLU A 246 13.18 11.31 -3.69
C GLU A 246 12.98 11.31 -2.17
N LEU A 247 14.08 11.19 -1.41
CA LEU A 247 14.00 11.30 0.05
C LEU A 247 13.56 12.70 0.46
N PHE A 248 12.63 12.77 1.42
CA PHE A 248 12.18 14.03 2.00
C PHE A 248 12.01 13.90 3.51
N THR A 249 11.89 15.03 4.20
CA THR A 249 11.61 15.10 5.64
C THR A 249 10.24 15.72 5.88
N LEU A 250 9.70 15.51 7.07
CA LEU A 250 8.44 16.12 7.47
C LEU A 250 8.73 17.39 8.27
N PRO A 251 7.95 18.48 8.10
CA PRO A 251 8.03 19.62 8.99
C PRO A 251 7.58 19.24 10.40
N ARG A 252 8.03 19.98 11.42
CA ARG A 252 7.50 19.90 12.78
C ARG A 252 6.33 20.90 12.92
N PRO A 253 5.12 20.46 13.26
CA PRO A 253 4.00 21.35 13.49
C PRO A 253 4.16 22.06 14.84
N THR A 254 3.48 23.18 15.00
CA THR A 254 3.24 23.75 16.33
C THR A 254 2.38 22.78 17.14
N VAL A 255 2.77 22.51 18.39
CA VAL A 255 1.98 21.68 19.31
C VAL A 255 0.89 22.53 19.94
N GLU A 256 -0.36 22.14 19.74
CA GLU A 256 -1.54 22.80 20.29
C GLU A 256 -2.22 21.87 21.31
N THR A 257 -2.57 22.38 22.50
CA THR A 257 -3.32 21.60 23.48
C THR A 257 -4.74 21.32 22.96
N LEU A 258 -5.38 20.24 23.43
CA LEU A 258 -6.78 19.96 23.06
C LEU A 258 -7.72 21.12 23.41
N GLN A 259 -7.45 21.81 24.52
CA GLN A 259 -8.21 23.00 24.93
C GLN A 259 -8.06 24.13 23.90
N ALA A 260 -6.84 24.51 23.53
CA ALA A 260 -6.60 25.56 22.54
C ALA A 260 -7.20 25.20 21.17
N LYS A 261 -7.04 23.94 20.74
CA LYS A 261 -7.62 23.42 19.51
C LYS A 261 -9.15 23.48 19.52
N SER A 262 -9.77 23.11 20.63
CA SER A 262 -11.22 23.20 20.82
C SER A 262 -11.70 24.64 20.73
N SER A 263 -11.08 25.56 21.47
CA SER A 263 -11.44 26.98 21.46
C SER A 263 -11.31 27.61 20.08
N ARG A 264 -10.28 27.24 19.30
CA ARG A 264 -10.08 27.74 17.94
C ARG A 264 -11.10 27.20 16.93
N LEU A 265 -11.50 25.94 17.07
CA LEU A 265 -12.40 25.29 16.10
C LEU A 265 -13.88 25.50 16.40
N PHE A 266 -14.26 25.63 17.67
CA PHE A 266 -15.65 25.66 18.11
C PHE A 266 -16.02 26.91 18.92
N GLY A 267 -15.06 27.80 19.21
CA GLY A 267 -15.27 28.93 20.13
C GLY A 267 -15.07 28.52 21.59
N ALA A 268 -15.08 29.53 22.47
CA ALA A 268 -14.98 29.36 23.92
C ALA A 268 -16.32 28.97 24.54
#